data_AF-A0A975A3D9-F1
#
_entry.id   AF-A0A975A3D9-F1
#
_cell.length_a   1.000
_cell.length_b   1.000
_cell.length_c   1.000
_cell.angle_alpha   90.00
_cell.angle_beta   90.00
_cell.angle_gamma   90.00
#
_symmetry.space_group_name_H-M   'P 1'
#
loop_
_entity.id
_entity.type
_entity.pdbx_description
1 polymer ?
#
loop_
_entity_poly.entity_id
_entity_poly.type
_entity_poly.pdbx_seq_one_letter_code
_entity_poly.pdbx_strand_id
1 'polypeptide(L)'
;MKKISQLSLGTSVMIPLLTASVSCGNKIKEKEKNNEELSLEEVQELKEINKNVPISYKVFIDDIKDSAKNDYPTVFLGRNAGQVFNSTFMQLSGILNYKNASKNKFNDAIYIINDNVFQYEKRGTNQRFDFKKLLDKYGDVLSKTASGDFNVEDGKLMIVNNTKHIDPSSDNPYKDYPANVEEIKSYLKLYLDKGVEQFNFYLADATFRELCDNHPDTMQWIFNRANKISIMSDGMYQPYKFIRDWYYKWAVERNKVYTQQELRDFWNKNILEKPKNYMDLRYFINFKEKVKLFNFDGKYDASLNKIMQKTRKDDNFQTEIFDYPVNYNFIKSDIEFNNSYFDDYEIINKLFNKEISDYIVYGKDNYDSLKKNIIFIGSSLFRRYKPDDPTSELRLESASHQYARDEIYKFIKKVRTLYPENKYNYFYKLHPVYKGNEAIHYVNVLTNKMDKKPIILDPSISWENLISSDYKKLQDNQSVFFDKNDFKGDSTKSLIYGLQATTTVIPTTVAFLKGTFDITLDQSKQFVNIKNFPISNSFDILKRDKHFDDPDDAFKHNVGTWRTVFKYFINSGRFFDEEDLVSTNTFIK
;
A
#
# COMPACT_ATOMS: atom_id res chain seq x y z
N MET A 1 60.11 64.05 18.77
CA MET A 1 58.89 64.14 19.60
C MET A 1 58.13 62.83 19.35
N LYS A 2 58.03 61.80 20.23
CA LYS A 2 57.45 61.74 21.60
C LYS A 2 56.08 62.44 21.61
N LYS A 3 54.92 61.86 21.94
CA LYS A 3 54.51 60.80 22.90
C LYS A 3 53.04 60.41 22.55
N ILE A 4 52.64 59.13 22.60
CA ILE A 4 51.96 58.36 23.68
C ILE A 4 50.42 58.29 23.58
N SER A 5 49.98 57.06 23.85
CA SER A 5 48.69 56.36 24.01
C SER A 5 47.50 57.06 24.70
N GLN A 6 46.29 56.52 24.48
CA GLN A 6 45.57 55.69 25.48
C GLN A 6 44.37 54.93 24.90
N LEU A 7 44.22 53.69 25.38
CA LEU A 7 43.06 52.80 25.26
C LEU A 7 41.87 53.30 26.10
N SER A 8 40.64 52.90 25.73
CA SER A 8 39.78 52.16 26.66
C SER A 8 38.77 51.26 25.94
N LEU A 9 38.52 50.09 26.54
CA LEU A 9 37.60 49.04 26.12
C LEU A 9 36.12 49.45 26.27
N GLY A 10 35.27 48.88 25.41
CA GLY A 10 33.83 48.80 25.59
C GLY A 10 33.29 47.59 24.82
N THR A 11 33.17 46.46 25.52
CA THR A 11 32.55 45.22 25.07
C THR A 11 31.15 45.43 24.50
N SER A 12 30.93 45.06 23.24
CA SER A 12 29.59 44.70 22.75
C SER A 12 29.67 43.32 22.12
N VAL A 13 28.92 42.41 22.74
CA VAL A 13 28.78 41.00 22.40
C VAL A 13 28.18 40.90 20.99
N MET A 14 29.00 40.50 20.01
CA MET A 14 28.46 39.94 18.78
C MET A 14 27.80 38.60 19.12
N ILE A 15 26.48 38.58 19.17
CA ILE A 15 25.71 37.35 19.08
C ILE A 15 25.77 36.92 17.61
N PRO A 16 26.40 35.78 17.27
CA PRO A 16 26.31 35.26 15.92
C PRO A 16 24.85 34.84 15.68
N LEU A 17 24.25 35.42 14.63
CA LEU A 17 23.04 34.90 14.00
C LEU A 17 23.34 33.46 13.53
N LEU A 18 23.02 32.50 14.39
CA LEU A 18 22.86 31.10 14.01
C LEU A 18 21.65 31.02 13.10
N THR A 19 21.91 31.01 11.79
CA THR A 19 20.99 30.49 10.79
C THR A 19 20.72 29.03 11.13
N ALA A 20 19.58 28.76 11.77
CA ALA A 20 19.07 27.42 11.97
C ALA A 20 18.71 26.83 10.60
N SER A 21 19.65 26.09 10.02
CA SER A 21 19.40 25.22 8.89
C SER A 21 18.47 24.10 9.33
N VAL A 22 17.34 24.01 8.63
CA VAL A 22 16.36 22.95 8.77
C VAL A 22 17.00 21.66 8.26
N SER A 23 17.18 20.70 9.16
CA SER A 23 17.62 19.34 8.84
C SER A 23 16.58 18.38 9.42
N CYS A 24 15.78 17.79 8.54
CA CYS A 24 15.08 16.54 8.83
C CYS A 24 16.15 15.44 8.97
N GLY A 25 16.66 15.26 10.19
CA GLY A 25 17.44 14.09 10.61
C GLY A 25 18.87 14.00 10.05
N ASN A 26 19.85 14.37 10.87
CA ASN A 26 21.23 13.94 10.66
C ASN A 26 21.33 12.40 10.60
N LYS A 27 22.17 11.89 9.69
CA LYS A 27 22.51 10.46 9.57
C LYS A 27 22.81 9.85 10.94
N ILE A 28 21.94 8.93 11.35
CA ILE A 28 21.98 8.21 12.63
C ILE A 28 23.20 7.26 12.61
N LYS A 29 24.04 7.33 13.65
CA LYS A 29 25.08 6.34 13.93
C LYS A 29 24.44 5.14 14.61
N GLU A 30 24.58 3.95 14.02
CA GLU A 30 24.12 2.69 14.61
C GLU A 30 24.87 2.42 15.94
N LYS A 31 24.15 2.44 17.06
CA LYS A 31 24.53 1.74 18.29
C LYS A 31 23.75 0.43 18.36
N GLU A 32 24.46 -0.69 18.49
CA GLU A 32 23.92 -2.05 18.65
C GLU A 32 22.96 -2.12 19.86
N LYS A 33 21.67 -2.48 19.67
CA LYS A 33 21.08 -3.82 19.43
C LYS A 33 21.21 -4.77 20.62
N ASN A 34 20.27 -4.67 21.58
CA ASN A 34 19.86 -5.79 22.45
C ASN A 34 18.42 -5.62 23.03
N ASN A 35 17.76 -4.47 22.86
CA ASN A 35 16.40 -4.22 23.39
C ASN A 35 15.28 -4.24 22.34
N GLU A 36 15.57 -4.64 21.10
CA GLU A 36 14.58 -4.63 20.00
C GLU A 36 13.89 -5.99 19.76
N GLU A 37 14.22 -7.01 20.56
CA GLU A 37 13.66 -8.35 20.43
C GLU A 37 12.80 -8.72 21.65
N LEU A 38 11.69 -9.39 21.38
CA LEU A 38 10.80 -9.96 22.38
C LEU A 38 11.35 -11.33 22.79
N SER A 39 11.20 -11.72 24.05
CA SER A 39 11.47 -13.09 24.48
C SER A 39 10.47 -14.05 23.85
N LEU A 40 10.78 -15.36 23.88
CA LEU A 40 9.88 -16.38 23.38
C LEU A 40 8.55 -16.39 24.15
N GLU A 41 8.60 -16.18 25.47
CA GLU A 41 7.39 -16.07 26.31
C GLU A 41 6.54 -14.86 25.91
N GLU A 42 7.16 -13.70 25.67
CA GLU A 42 6.47 -12.49 25.21
C GLU A 42 5.80 -12.69 23.84
N VAL A 43 6.47 -13.41 22.92
CA VAL A 43 5.89 -13.74 21.62
C VAL A 43 4.72 -14.71 21.77
N GLN A 44 4.85 -15.75 22.59
CA GLN A 44 3.77 -16.71 22.80
C GLN A 44 2.56 -16.05 23.47
N GLU A 45 2.78 -15.18 24.44
CA GLU A 45 1.73 -14.35 25.06
C GLU A 45 0.96 -13.55 24.01
N LEU A 46 1.68 -12.82 23.14
CA LEU A 46 1.06 -12.02 22.07
C LEU A 46 0.29 -12.87 21.08
N LYS A 47 0.81 -14.05 20.70
CA LYS A 47 0.13 -14.98 19.81
C LYS A 47 -1.18 -15.47 20.41
N GLU A 48 -1.18 -15.90 21.68
CA GLU A 48 -2.40 -16.36 22.34
C GLU A 48 -3.45 -15.25 22.48
N ILE A 49 -3.02 -14.03 22.84
CA ILE A 49 -3.91 -12.86 22.92
C ILE A 49 -4.57 -12.57 21.57
N ASN A 50 -3.81 -12.64 20.47
CA ASN A 50 -4.26 -12.22 19.14
C ASN A 50 -4.86 -13.34 18.28
N LYS A 51 -4.75 -14.60 18.70
CA LYS A 51 -5.20 -15.80 17.96
C LYS A 51 -6.66 -15.70 17.51
N ASN A 52 -7.52 -15.19 18.39
CA ASN A 52 -8.96 -15.08 18.16
C ASN A 52 -9.45 -13.64 17.99
N VAL A 53 -8.55 -12.66 17.85
CA VAL A 53 -8.96 -11.27 17.66
C VAL A 53 -9.37 -11.07 16.19
N PRO A 54 -10.66 -10.82 15.90
CA PRO A 54 -11.11 -10.63 14.53
C PRO A 54 -10.60 -9.32 13.97
N ILE A 55 -10.51 -9.25 12.64
CA ILE A 55 -10.25 -8.00 11.91
C ILE A 55 -11.50 -7.13 12.02
N SER A 56 -11.36 -5.83 12.36
CA SER A 56 -12.50 -4.92 12.54
C SER A 56 -12.38 -3.67 11.67
N TYR A 57 -13.29 -3.54 10.72
CA TYR A 57 -13.30 -2.43 9.75
C TYR A 57 -14.05 -1.19 10.23
N LYS A 58 -14.52 -1.17 11.49
CA LYS A 58 -15.37 -0.10 12.03
C LYS A 58 -14.72 1.28 11.89
N VAL A 59 -13.45 1.43 12.29
CA VAL A 59 -12.76 2.73 12.24
C VAL A 59 -12.55 3.22 10.81
N PHE A 60 -12.32 2.30 9.86
CA PHE A 60 -12.21 2.62 8.44
C PHE A 60 -13.55 3.12 7.87
N ILE A 61 -14.65 2.47 8.27
CA ILE A 61 -16.02 2.84 7.93
C ILE A 61 -16.43 4.18 8.56
N ASP A 62 -16.10 4.39 9.83
CA ASP A 62 -16.37 5.65 10.52
C ASP A 62 -15.57 6.79 9.87
N ASP A 63 -14.34 6.53 9.40
CA ASP A 63 -13.56 7.52 8.66
C ASP A 63 -14.20 7.96 7.34
N ILE A 64 -14.85 7.04 6.61
CA ILE A 64 -15.68 7.33 5.42
C ILE A 64 -16.82 8.27 5.80
N LYS A 65 -17.57 7.92 6.85
CA LYS A 65 -18.75 8.68 7.33
C LYS A 65 -18.33 10.09 7.77
N ASP A 66 -17.25 10.19 8.53
CA ASP A 66 -16.71 11.45 9.04
C ASP A 66 -16.33 12.38 7.89
N SER A 67 -15.63 11.87 6.86
CA SER A 67 -15.27 12.65 5.68
C SER A 67 -16.48 13.09 4.87
N ALA A 68 -17.42 12.19 4.62
CA ALA A 68 -18.60 12.49 3.82
C ALA A 68 -19.58 13.47 4.48
N LYS A 69 -19.55 13.60 5.81
CA LYS A 69 -20.44 14.49 6.57
C LYS A 69 -19.83 15.84 6.95
N ASN A 70 -18.51 15.98 6.92
CA ASN A 70 -17.87 17.22 7.38
C ASN A 70 -17.93 18.36 6.35
N ASP A 71 -17.29 19.46 6.67
CA ASP A 71 -17.29 20.70 5.88
C ASP A 71 -16.05 20.85 4.97
N TYR A 72 -15.20 19.83 4.89
CA TYR A 72 -13.87 19.94 4.30
C TYR A 72 -13.73 19.04 3.08
N PRO A 73 -13.29 19.55 1.92
CA PRO A 73 -12.96 18.71 0.78
C PRO A 73 -11.94 17.64 1.17
N THR A 74 -12.07 16.48 0.54
CA THR A 74 -11.23 15.31 0.81
C THR A 74 -10.24 15.11 -0.34
N VAL A 75 -8.95 15.20 -0.03
CA VAL A 75 -7.84 15.11 -0.99
C VAL A 75 -7.15 13.75 -0.85
N PHE A 76 -7.19 12.96 -1.90
CA PHE A 76 -6.43 11.73 -2.05
C PHE A 76 -5.15 12.03 -2.83
N LEU A 77 -4.00 11.90 -2.16
CA LEU A 77 -2.70 11.89 -2.80
C LEU A 77 -2.41 10.45 -3.24
N GLY A 78 -2.72 10.15 -4.49
CA GLY A 78 -2.53 8.83 -5.07
C GLY A 78 -1.05 8.42 -5.08
N ARG A 79 -0.81 7.12 -5.10
CA ARG A 79 0.51 6.51 -5.28
C ARG A 79 0.35 5.27 -6.15
N ASN A 80 1.30 4.99 -7.04
CA ASN A 80 1.25 3.82 -7.91
C ASN A 80 1.53 2.50 -7.17
N ALA A 81 0.63 2.13 -6.26
CA ALA A 81 0.70 0.96 -5.40
C ALA A 81 -0.67 0.28 -5.32
N GLY A 82 -0.71 -1.05 -5.44
CA GLY A 82 -1.96 -1.82 -5.52
C GLY A 82 -2.85 -1.65 -4.28
N GLN A 83 -2.28 -1.79 -3.09
CA GLN A 83 -3.02 -1.66 -1.83
C GLN A 83 -3.52 -0.23 -1.58
N VAL A 84 -2.74 0.77 -1.99
CA VAL A 84 -3.16 2.18 -1.90
C VAL A 84 -4.36 2.43 -2.80
N PHE A 85 -4.33 1.99 -4.07
CA PHE A 85 -5.49 2.12 -4.96
C PHE A 85 -6.72 1.40 -4.41
N ASN A 86 -6.59 0.14 -3.97
CA ASN A 86 -7.72 -0.63 -3.44
C ASN A 86 -8.38 0.11 -2.26
N SER A 87 -7.60 0.51 -1.25
CA SER A 87 -8.12 1.15 -0.03
C SER A 87 -8.65 2.57 -0.27
N THR A 88 -7.96 3.38 -1.09
CA THR A 88 -8.42 4.75 -1.39
C THR A 88 -9.61 4.77 -2.34
N PHE A 89 -9.78 3.81 -3.24
CA PHE A 89 -10.99 3.71 -4.07
C PHE A 89 -12.20 3.23 -3.27
N MET A 90 -12.01 2.39 -2.25
CA MET A 90 -13.05 2.07 -1.28
C MET A 90 -13.49 3.33 -0.52
N GLN A 91 -12.53 4.13 -0.04
CA GLN A 91 -12.80 5.41 0.63
C GLN A 91 -13.50 6.41 -0.29
N LEU A 92 -13.00 6.60 -1.51
CA LEU A 92 -13.58 7.49 -2.52
C LEU A 92 -15.02 7.11 -2.84
N SER A 93 -15.26 5.85 -3.18
CA SER A 93 -16.60 5.34 -3.52
C SER A 93 -17.54 5.44 -2.32
N GLY A 94 -17.05 5.12 -1.13
CA GLY A 94 -17.81 5.24 0.12
C GLY A 94 -18.19 6.69 0.43
N ILE A 95 -17.24 7.61 0.36
CA ILE A 95 -17.48 9.02 0.65
C ILE A 95 -18.52 9.61 -0.32
N LEU A 96 -18.36 9.36 -1.62
CA LEU A 96 -19.29 9.83 -2.64
C LEU A 96 -20.70 9.23 -2.47
N ASN A 97 -20.82 7.95 -2.14
CA ASN A 97 -22.12 7.30 -1.94
C ASN A 97 -22.81 7.73 -0.64
N TYR A 98 -22.04 8.06 0.41
CA TYR A 98 -22.59 8.49 1.69
C TYR A 98 -23.00 9.98 1.70
N LYS A 99 -22.40 10.80 0.83
CA LYS A 99 -22.65 12.23 0.69
C LYS A 99 -24.00 12.51 0.02
N ASN A 100 -25.11 12.20 0.69
CA ASN A 100 -26.47 12.46 0.20
C ASN A 100 -27.16 13.69 0.83
N ALA A 101 -26.48 14.49 1.68
CA ALA A 101 -27.12 15.63 2.35
C ALA A 101 -26.19 16.76 2.86
N SER A 102 -24.90 16.81 2.46
CA SER A 102 -24.03 17.90 2.94
C SER A 102 -24.50 19.24 2.36
N LYS A 103 -24.76 20.21 3.24
CA LYS A 103 -25.11 21.60 2.85
C LYS A 103 -23.90 22.39 2.35
N ASN A 104 -22.69 21.86 2.53
CA ASN A 104 -21.47 22.53 2.14
C ASN A 104 -21.15 22.27 0.66
N LYS A 105 -21.05 23.37 -0.10
CA LYS A 105 -20.80 23.33 -1.55
C LYS A 105 -19.47 22.68 -1.92
N PHE A 106 -18.46 22.74 -1.04
CA PHE A 106 -17.08 22.35 -1.34
C PHE A 106 -16.58 21.09 -0.64
N ASN A 107 -17.43 20.30 0.03
CA ASN A 107 -17.00 19.00 0.59
C ASN A 107 -16.80 17.94 -0.52
N ASP A 108 -15.98 18.21 -1.52
CA ASP A 108 -15.80 17.35 -2.71
C ASP A 108 -14.68 16.34 -2.53
N ALA A 109 -14.70 15.30 -3.36
CA ALA A 109 -13.60 14.35 -3.44
C ALA A 109 -12.62 14.77 -4.55
N ILE A 110 -11.37 15.00 -4.16
CA ILE A 110 -10.27 15.40 -5.03
C ILE A 110 -9.27 14.26 -5.06
N TYR A 111 -9.12 13.60 -6.19
CA TYR A 111 -8.17 12.51 -6.35
C TYR A 111 -7.05 12.93 -7.30
N ILE A 112 -5.86 13.12 -6.74
CA ILE A 112 -4.64 13.43 -7.49
C ILE A 112 -3.94 12.10 -7.81
N ILE A 113 -3.86 11.72 -9.08
CA ILE A 113 -3.43 10.38 -9.52
C ILE A 113 -2.19 10.44 -10.42
N ASN A 114 -1.32 9.42 -10.30
CA ASN A 114 -0.09 9.31 -11.09
C ASN A 114 -0.40 9.38 -12.60
N ASP A 115 0.29 10.26 -13.33
CA ASP A 115 0.09 10.50 -14.77
C ASP A 115 0.32 9.25 -15.63
N ASN A 116 1.21 8.36 -15.20
CA ASN A 116 1.46 7.09 -15.90
C ASN A 116 0.36 6.06 -15.67
N VAL A 117 -0.58 6.32 -14.75
CA VAL A 117 -1.67 5.41 -14.38
C VAL A 117 -3.00 5.84 -14.98
N PHE A 118 -3.28 7.14 -14.98
CA PHE A 118 -4.50 7.72 -15.52
C PHE A 118 -4.21 9.11 -16.12
N GLN A 119 -4.80 9.37 -17.27
CA GLN A 119 -4.74 10.62 -18.01
C GLN A 119 -6.16 11.17 -18.22
N TYR A 120 -6.44 12.35 -17.67
CA TYR A 120 -7.79 12.94 -17.65
C TYR A 120 -8.34 13.21 -19.06
N GLU A 121 -7.49 13.59 -20.02
CA GLU A 121 -7.87 13.78 -21.42
C GLU A 121 -8.26 12.47 -22.13
N LYS A 122 -7.82 11.33 -21.59
CA LYS A 122 -8.15 9.98 -22.10
C LYS A 122 -9.30 9.33 -21.33
N ARG A 123 -10.01 10.06 -20.47
CA ARG A 123 -11.15 9.48 -19.71
C ARG A 123 -12.20 8.92 -20.67
N GLY A 124 -12.69 7.71 -20.41
CA GLY A 124 -13.58 6.97 -21.32
C GLY A 124 -12.88 6.14 -22.40
N THR A 125 -11.54 6.12 -22.43
CA THR A 125 -10.77 5.17 -23.24
C THR A 125 -10.24 4.01 -22.40
N ASN A 126 -9.54 3.05 -23.01
CA ASN A 126 -8.97 1.89 -22.31
C ASN A 126 -7.74 2.27 -21.45
N GLN A 127 -7.98 2.83 -20.26
CA GLN A 127 -6.97 3.15 -19.25
C GLN A 127 -6.89 2.09 -18.14
N ARG A 128 -5.99 2.19 -17.15
CA ARG A 128 -5.96 1.21 -16.04
C ARG A 128 -7.26 1.22 -15.23
N PHE A 129 -7.76 2.42 -14.91
CA PHE A 129 -8.99 2.64 -14.14
C PHE A 129 -10.01 3.42 -14.96
N ASP A 130 -11.29 3.22 -14.70
CA ASP A 130 -12.39 3.91 -15.39
C ASP A 130 -13.21 4.79 -14.44
N PHE A 131 -12.90 6.09 -14.44
CA PHE A 131 -13.63 7.08 -13.64
C PHE A 131 -14.81 7.72 -14.38
N LYS A 132 -15.07 7.39 -15.66
CA LYS A 132 -16.03 8.13 -16.48
C LYS A 132 -17.42 8.14 -15.84
N LYS A 133 -17.93 6.96 -15.45
CA LYS A 133 -19.27 6.86 -14.87
C LYS A 133 -19.40 7.63 -13.56
N LEU A 134 -18.35 7.66 -12.73
CA LEU A 134 -18.37 8.42 -11.48
C LEU A 134 -18.38 9.92 -11.74
N LEU A 135 -17.56 10.40 -12.68
CA LEU A 135 -17.55 11.80 -13.10
C LEU A 135 -18.92 12.24 -13.66
N ASP A 136 -19.55 11.41 -14.48
CA ASP A 136 -20.89 11.66 -15.03
C ASP A 136 -21.97 11.69 -13.93
N LYS A 137 -21.88 10.77 -12.95
CA LYS A 137 -22.86 10.60 -11.88
C LYS A 137 -22.77 11.66 -10.78
N TYR A 138 -21.55 11.99 -10.35
CA TYR A 138 -21.30 12.90 -9.21
C TYR A 138 -20.94 14.32 -9.66
N GLY A 139 -20.77 14.56 -10.95
CA GLY A 139 -20.40 15.86 -11.49
C GLY A 139 -18.88 16.09 -11.42
N ASP A 140 -18.30 16.32 -12.59
CA ASP A 140 -16.88 16.59 -12.79
C ASP A 140 -16.55 18.07 -12.50
N VAL A 141 -15.72 18.33 -11.49
CA VAL A 141 -15.28 19.68 -11.11
C VAL A 141 -14.46 20.35 -12.22
N LEU A 142 -13.72 19.57 -13.03
CA LEU A 142 -12.90 20.09 -14.13
C LEU A 142 -13.73 20.35 -15.40
N SER A 143 -15.01 19.98 -15.41
CA SER A 143 -15.92 20.36 -16.50
C SER A 143 -16.19 21.87 -16.49
N LYS A 144 -16.43 22.42 -17.68
CA LYS A 144 -16.77 23.84 -17.86
C LYS A 144 -18.28 24.04 -17.86
N THR A 145 -18.76 25.02 -17.12
CA THR A 145 -20.15 25.48 -17.14
C THR A 145 -20.44 26.24 -18.44
N ALA A 146 -21.70 26.62 -18.66
CA ALA A 146 -22.08 27.46 -19.79
C ALA A 146 -21.38 28.84 -19.81
N SER A 147 -20.92 29.34 -18.65
CA SER A 147 -20.14 30.59 -18.55
C SER A 147 -18.65 30.41 -18.86
N GLY A 148 -18.17 29.17 -19.05
CA GLY A 148 -16.75 28.86 -19.24
C GLY A 148 -15.95 28.68 -17.95
N ASP A 149 -16.60 28.81 -16.78
CA ASP A 149 -16.00 28.58 -15.47
C ASP A 149 -15.91 27.09 -15.14
N PHE A 150 -15.02 26.71 -14.22
CA PHE A 150 -14.99 25.33 -13.71
C PHE A 150 -16.20 25.05 -12.83
N ASN A 151 -16.69 23.81 -12.87
CA ASN A 151 -17.87 23.36 -12.13
C ASN A 151 -17.58 23.06 -10.64
N VAL A 152 -16.98 24.01 -9.93
CA VAL A 152 -16.52 23.82 -8.53
C VAL A 152 -17.68 23.81 -7.52
N GLU A 153 -18.82 24.44 -7.82
CA GLU A 153 -19.94 24.50 -6.87
C GLU A 153 -20.88 23.28 -6.98
N ASP A 154 -21.15 22.81 -8.21
CA ASP A 154 -22.08 21.70 -8.43
C ASP A 154 -21.37 20.36 -8.60
N GLY A 155 -20.13 20.34 -9.10
CA GLY A 155 -19.30 19.15 -9.17
C GLY A 155 -19.02 18.58 -7.77
N LYS A 156 -18.86 17.26 -7.67
CA LYS A 156 -18.55 16.56 -6.41
C LYS A 156 -17.28 15.71 -6.50
N LEU A 157 -16.72 15.55 -7.70
CA LEU A 157 -15.52 14.76 -7.96
C LEU A 157 -14.55 15.50 -8.88
N MET A 158 -13.29 15.58 -8.46
CA MET A 158 -12.16 16.00 -9.29
C MET A 158 -11.17 14.84 -9.39
N ILE A 159 -10.90 14.34 -10.60
CA ILE A 159 -9.79 13.41 -10.85
C ILE A 159 -8.75 14.14 -11.70
N VAL A 160 -7.54 14.31 -11.18
CA VAL A 160 -6.49 15.11 -11.86
C VAL A 160 -5.15 14.41 -11.80
N ASN A 161 -4.47 14.36 -12.94
CA ASN A 161 -3.13 13.79 -13.08
C ASN A 161 -2.06 14.82 -13.42
N ASN A 162 -2.46 16.03 -13.79
CA ASN A 162 -1.55 17.10 -14.20
C ASN A 162 -2.19 18.47 -13.96
N THR A 163 -1.41 19.42 -13.45
CA THR A 163 -1.87 20.78 -13.14
C THR A 163 -2.39 21.55 -14.36
N LYS A 164 -2.02 21.15 -15.58
CA LYS A 164 -2.44 21.84 -16.82
C LYS A 164 -3.94 21.83 -17.06
N HIS A 165 -4.64 20.88 -16.42
CA HIS A 165 -6.10 20.77 -16.49
C HIS A 165 -6.81 21.80 -15.59
N ILE A 166 -6.09 22.42 -14.66
CA ILE A 166 -6.58 23.46 -13.75
C ILE A 166 -6.09 24.84 -14.24
N ASP A 167 -4.80 24.93 -14.56
CA ASP A 167 -4.17 26.14 -15.08
C ASP A 167 -3.28 25.76 -16.28
N PRO A 168 -3.65 26.15 -17.52
CA PRO A 168 -2.87 25.85 -18.72
C PRO A 168 -1.42 26.38 -18.69
N SER A 169 -1.10 27.33 -17.82
CA SER A 169 0.28 27.83 -17.65
C SER A 169 1.16 26.94 -16.76
N SER A 170 0.60 25.93 -16.11
CA SER A 170 1.28 25.03 -15.18
C SER A 170 1.20 23.58 -15.68
N ASP A 171 2.31 23.03 -16.18
CA ASP A 171 2.38 21.63 -16.66
C ASP A 171 3.26 20.77 -15.74
N ASN A 172 2.70 20.38 -14.60
CA ASN A 172 3.34 19.49 -13.64
C ASN A 172 2.56 18.17 -13.61
N PRO A 173 3.07 17.09 -14.23
CA PRO A 173 2.45 15.77 -14.14
C PRO A 173 2.70 15.16 -12.74
N TYR A 174 1.63 14.70 -12.11
CA TYR A 174 1.70 14.09 -10.79
C TYR A 174 2.40 12.73 -10.87
N LYS A 175 3.33 12.48 -9.94
CA LYS A 175 4.01 11.20 -9.79
C LYS A 175 3.35 10.42 -8.64
N ASP A 176 4.00 10.37 -7.48
CA ASP A 176 3.49 9.67 -6.29
C ASP A 176 3.27 10.59 -5.08
N TYR A 177 3.68 11.86 -5.21
CA TYR A 177 3.59 12.92 -4.20
C TYR A 177 3.93 14.26 -4.85
N PRO A 178 3.42 15.39 -4.33
CA PRO A 178 3.81 16.72 -4.80
C PRO A 178 5.25 17.04 -4.37
N ALA A 179 6.09 17.44 -5.32
CA ALA A 179 7.50 17.72 -5.11
C ALA A 179 7.77 19.08 -4.44
N ASN A 180 6.80 20.00 -4.44
CA ASN A 180 6.93 21.30 -3.79
C ASN A 180 5.56 21.90 -3.43
N VAL A 181 5.58 22.99 -2.65
CA VAL A 181 4.38 23.70 -2.18
C VAL A 181 3.55 24.27 -3.35
N GLU A 182 4.19 24.77 -4.40
CA GLU A 182 3.47 25.36 -5.54
C GLU A 182 2.75 24.31 -6.38
N GLU A 183 3.30 23.10 -6.48
CA GLU A 183 2.65 21.97 -7.13
C GLU A 183 1.35 21.58 -6.39
N ILE A 184 1.39 21.37 -5.06
CA ILE A 184 0.16 21.02 -4.31
C ILE A 184 -0.86 22.16 -4.31
N LYS A 185 -0.41 23.42 -4.24
CA LYS A 185 -1.30 24.58 -4.40
C LYS A 185 -1.95 24.60 -5.78
N SER A 186 -1.21 24.26 -6.84
CA SER A 186 -1.74 24.22 -8.20
C SER A 186 -2.84 23.17 -8.34
N TYR A 187 -2.66 21.98 -7.75
CA TYR A 187 -3.71 20.95 -7.72
C TYR A 187 -4.95 21.36 -6.94
N LEU A 188 -4.79 22.18 -5.89
CA LEU A 188 -5.90 22.62 -5.04
C LEU A 188 -6.40 24.04 -5.37
N LYS A 189 -5.91 24.64 -6.47
CA LYS A 189 -6.13 26.05 -6.80
C LYS A 189 -7.60 26.44 -6.82
N LEU A 190 -8.45 25.61 -7.44
CA LEU A 190 -9.89 25.87 -7.55
C LEU A 190 -10.60 26.03 -6.19
N TYR A 191 -10.09 25.34 -5.16
CA TYR A 191 -10.63 25.41 -3.81
C TYR A 191 -10.00 26.55 -3.01
N LEU A 192 -8.68 26.73 -3.15
CA LEU A 192 -7.96 27.82 -2.49
C LEU A 192 -8.46 29.20 -2.93
N ASP A 193 -8.74 29.38 -4.23
CA ASP A 193 -9.28 30.63 -4.79
C ASP A 193 -10.70 30.94 -4.28
N LYS A 194 -11.44 29.91 -3.82
CA LYS A 194 -12.76 30.03 -3.19
C LYS A 194 -12.69 30.24 -1.67
N GLY A 195 -11.48 30.37 -1.11
CA GLY A 195 -11.26 30.60 0.32
C GLY A 195 -11.33 29.34 1.17
N VAL A 196 -11.20 28.14 0.58
CA VAL A 196 -11.11 26.89 1.37
C VAL A 196 -9.75 26.81 2.04
N GLU A 197 -9.74 26.77 3.37
CA GLU A 197 -8.50 26.77 4.16
C GLU A 197 -8.08 25.37 4.64
N GLN A 198 -9.01 24.42 4.75
CA GLN A 198 -8.78 23.11 5.35
C GLN A 198 -9.31 21.96 4.49
N PHE A 199 -8.62 20.81 4.56
CA PHE A 199 -8.89 19.60 3.79
C PHE A 199 -8.73 18.34 4.64
N ASN A 200 -9.45 17.28 4.31
CA ASN A 200 -9.13 15.94 4.80
C ASN A 200 -8.10 15.32 3.86
N PHE A 201 -6.91 14.93 4.34
CA PHE A 201 -5.88 14.34 3.50
C PHE A 201 -5.82 12.82 3.64
N TYR A 202 -5.78 12.12 2.53
CA TYR A 202 -5.55 10.68 2.43
C TYR A 202 -4.27 10.46 1.63
N LEU A 203 -3.28 9.80 2.22
CA LEU A 203 -2.01 9.53 1.55
C LEU A 203 -1.39 8.20 1.97
N ALA A 204 -0.52 7.65 1.13
CA ALA A 204 0.20 6.44 1.46
C ALA A 204 1.27 6.69 2.54
N ASP A 205 1.60 5.69 3.34
CA ASP A 205 2.71 5.73 4.31
C ASP A 205 4.06 6.13 3.69
N ALA A 206 4.37 5.61 2.51
CA ALA A 206 5.58 5.93 1.75
C ALA A 206 5.55 7.38 1.27
N THR A 207 4.39 7.89 0.85
CA THR A 207 4.21 9.30 0.48
C THR A 207 4.36 10.20 1.71
N PHE A 208 3.82 9.81 2.87
CA PHE A 208 3.95 10.58 4.11
C PHE A 208 5.42 10.70 4.53
N ARG A 209 6.15 9.58 4.51
CA ARG A 209 7.58 9.56 4.83
C ARG A 209 8.39 10.40 3.85
N GLU A 210 8.18 10.22 2.56
CA GLU A 210 8.91 10.92 1.51
C GLU A 210 8.70 12.44 1.59
N LEU A 211 7.47 12.88 1.85
CA LEU A 211 7.17 14.28 2.10
C LEU A 211 7.84 14.79 3.37
N CYS A 212 7.86 14.02 4.47
CA CYS A 212 8.56 14.42 5.70
C CYS A 212 10.08 14.54 5.52
N ASP A 213 10.71 13.56 4.87
CA ASP A 213 12.16 13.46 4.78
C ASP A 213 12.74 14.37 3.66
N ASN A 214 12.06 14.44 2.50
CA ASN A 214 12.61 15.07 1.29
C ASN A 214 11.88 16.35 0.86
N HIS A 215 10.63 16.57 1.31
CA HIS A 215 9.83 17.75 0.95
C HIS A 215 9.13 18.39 2.17
N PRO A 216 9.87 18.71 3.26
CA PRO A 216 9.28 19.10 4.53
C PRO A 216 8.40 20.34 4.46
N ASP A 217 8.71 21.31 3.59
CA ASP A 217 7.89 22.50 3.39
C ASP A 217 6.51 22.15 2.79
N THR A 218 6.47 21.20 1.85
CA THR A 218 5.24 20.67 1.28
C THR A 218 4.43 19.93 2.33
N MET A 219 5.08 19.07 3.12
CA MET A 219 4.41 18.34 4.18
C MET A 219 3.86 19.28 5.26
N GLN A 220 4.61 20.31 5.65
CA GLN A 220 4.12 21.31 6.59
C GLN A 220 2.94 22.10 6.01
N TRP A 221 2.99 22.44 4.72
CA TRP A 221 1.86 23.10 4.06
C TRP A 221 0.59 22.24 4.11
N ILE A 222 0.71 20.94 3.83
CA ILE A 222 -0.37 19.95 3.96
C ILE A 222 -0.87 19.90 5.40
N PHE A 223 0.05 19.79 6.36
CA PHE A 223 -0.26 19.69 7.78
C PHE A 223 -1.02 20.92 8.30
N ASN A 224 -0.59 22.12 7.95
CA ASN A 224 -1.24 23.37 8.36
C ASN A 224 -2.65 23.54 7.78
N ARG A 225 -2.99 22.78 6.73
CA ARG A 225 -4.29 22.79 6.07
C ARG A 225 -5.07 21.50 6.30
N ALA A 226 -4.59 20.62 7.17
CA ALA A 226 -5.29 19.39 7.45
C ALA A 226 -6.39 19.63 8.48
N ASN A 227 -7.63 19.24 8.16
CA ASN A 227 -8.62 18.94 9.19
C ASN A 227 -8.35 17.56 9.81
N LYS A 228 -7.90 16.60 9.00
CA LYS A 228 -7.40 15.27 9.41
C LYS A 228 -6.44 14.70 8.35
N ILE A 229 -5.68 13.69 8.73
CA ILE A 229 -4.79 12.91 7.87
C ILE A 229 -5.05 11.41 8.08
N SER A 230 -5.43 10.71 7.02
CA SER A 230 -5.56 9.26 6.99
C SER A 230 -4.41 8.65 6.18
N ILE A 231 -3.58 7.83 6.82
CA ILE A 231 -2.41 7.19 6.22
C ILE A 231 -2.76 5.76 5.82
N MET A 232 -2.71 5.48 4.51
CA MET A 232 -3.01 4.17 3.93
C MET A 232 -1.74 3.34 3.72
N SER A 233 -1.80 2.05 4.06
CA SER A 233 -0.66 1.14 3.91
C SER A 233 -0.30 0.86 2.44
N ASP A 234 0.98 1.00 2.09
CA ASP A 234 1.58 0.44 0.86
C ASP A 234 1.98 -1.03 1.10
N GLY A 235 1.07 -1.80 1.71
CA GLY A 235 1.23 -3.21 2.04
C GLY A 235 2.36 -3.47 3.02
N MET A 236 3.31 -4.31 2.61
CA MET A 236 4.45 -4.65 3.47
C MET A 236 5.41 -3.48 3.67
N TYR A 237 5.35 -2.39 2.91
CA TYR A 237 6.22 -1.23 3.20
C TYR A 237 5.96 -0.65 4.61
N GLN A 238 4.70 -0.66 5.08
CA GLN A 238 4.32 -0.05 6.36
C GLN A 238 5.09 -0.62 7.55
N PRO A 239 5.08 -1.94 7.83
CA PRO A 239 5.66 -2.46 9.07
C PRO A 239 7.19 -2.35 9.08
N TYR A 240 7.88 -2.60 7.95
CA TYR A 240 9.35 -2.66 7.96
C TYR A 240 10.03 -1.34 7.55
N LYS A 241 9.49 -0.55 6.60
CA LYS A 241 10.11 0.74 6.19
C LYS A 241 9.54 1.94 6.94
N PHE A 242 8.23 2.06 7.00
CA PHE A 242 7.60 3.24 7.61
C PHE A 242 7.67 3.15 9.14
N ILE A 243 7.24 2.04 9.72
CA ILE A 243 7.22 1.85 11.17
C ILE A 243 8.63 1.59 11.68
N ARG A 244 9.27 0.45 11.36
CA ARG A 244 10.56 0.10 11.97
C ARG A 244 11.67 1.07 11.60
N ASP A 245 11.96 1.19 10.31
CA ASP A 245 13.16 1.90 9.85
C ASP A 245 13.06 3.42 10.03
N TRP A 246 11.85 3.98 10.12
CA TRP A 246 11.63 5.43 10.16
C TRP A 246 11.00 5.92 11.47
N TYR A 247 9.79 5.47 11.82
CA TYR A 247 9.12 5.94 13.04
C TYR A 247 9.75 5.41 14.33
N TYR A 248 9.96 4.10 14.45
CA TYR A 248 10.45 3.46 15.67
C TYR A 248 11.87 3.93 16.00
N LYS A 249 12.79 3.92 15.02
CA LYS A 249 14.16 4.45 15.18
C LYS A 249 14.16 5.91 15.63
N TRP A 250 13.28 6.72 15.07
CA TRP A 250 13.11 8.09 15.52
C TRP A 250 12.59 8.14 16.97
N ALA A 251 11.54 7.39 17.27
CA ALA A 251 10.85 7.43 18.56
C ALA A 251 11.77 7.02 19.71
N VAL A 252 12.59 5.96 19.56
CA VAL A 252 13.49 5.50 20.63
C VAL A 252 14.55 6.53 21.04
N GLU A 253 14.90 7.47 20.17
CA GLU A 253 15.90 8.51 20.43
C GLU A 253 15.32 9.81 21.01
N ARG A 254 13.99 9.95 21.12
CA ARG A 254 13.36 11.20 21.59
C ARG A 254 13.22 11.25 23.10
N ASN A 255 13.60 12.39 23.69
CA ASN A 255 13.37 12.66 25.11
C ASN A 255 12.08 13.46 25.32
N LYS A 256 11.63 14.21 24.31
CA LYS A 256 10.43 15.03 24.42
C LYS A 256 9.22 14.17 24.13
N VAL A 257 8.19 14.33 24.97
CA VAL A 257 6.90 13.67 24.86
C VAL A 257 5.84 14.76 24.82
N TYR A 258 4.79 14.57 24.03
CA TYR A 258 3.63 15.46 24.02
C TYR A 258 2.40 14.65 24.37
N THR A 259 1.58 15.21 25.24
CA THR A 259 0.24 14.73 25.53
C THR A 259 -0.69 14.94 24.34
N GLN A 260 -1.81 14.21 24.29
CA GLN A 260 -2.84 14.41 23.28
C GLN A 260 -3.39 15.85 23.27
N GLN A 261 -3.47 16.49 24.44
CA GLN A 261 -3.91 17.89 24.54
C GLN A 261 -2.87 18.85 23.95
N GLU A 262 -1.59 18.66 24.24
CA GLU A 262 -0.54 19.50 23.63
C GLU A 262 -0.54 19.33 22.11
N LEU A 263 -0.65 18.11 21.59
CA LEU A 263 -0.74 17.87 20.14
C LEU A 263 -1.97 18.56 19.54
N ARG A 264 -3.12 18.53 20.21
CA ARG A 264 -4.32 19.28 19.81
C ARG A 264 -4.06 20.78 19.76
N ASP A 265 -3.43 21.34 20.79
CA ASP A 265 -3.14 22.77 20.85
C ASP A 265 -2.17 23.19 19.74
N PHE A 266 -1.16 22.36 19.43
CA PHE A 266 -0.27 22.58 18.29
C PHE A 266 -0.99 22.48 16.96
N TRP A 267 -1.86 21.47 16.78
CA TRP A 267 -2.66 21.31 15.57
C TRP A 267 -3.51 22.55 15.31
N ASN A 268 -4.25 23.01 16.33
CA ASN A 268 -5.14 24.16 16.23
C ASN A 268 -4.37 25.48 16.02
N LYS A 269 -3.22 25.66 16.68
CA LYS A 269 -2.40 26.87 16.52
C LYS A 269 -1.76 26.96 15.14
N ASN A 270 -1.27 25.84 14.60
CA ASN A 270 -0.63 25.78 13.28
C ASN A 270 -1.61 26.07 12.12
N ILE A 271 -2.92 25.90 12.34
CA ILE A 271 -3.95 26.32 11.38
C ILE A 271 -4.05 27.85 11.30
N LEU A 272 -3.83 28.56 12.41
CA LEU A 272 -4.13 30.00 12.52
C LEU A 272 -2.90 30.92 12.34
N GLU A 273 -1.69 30.43 12.56
CA GLU A 273 -0.45 31.23 12.48
C GLU A 273 0.63 30.49 11.69
N LYS A 274 1.42 31.19 10.85
CA LYS A 274 2.68 30.62 10.30
C LYS A 274 3.63 30.38 11.49
N PRO A 275 3.88 29.12 11.90
CA PRO A 275 4.62 28.90 13.14
C PRO A 275 6.08 29.32 12.97
N LYS A 276 6.62 29.99 13.99
CA LYS A 276 8.07 30.32 14.06
C LYS A 276 8.94 29.09 14.36
N ASN A 277 8.36 28.01 14.89
CA ASN A 277 9.05 26.77 15.25
C ASN A 277 8.29 25.55 14.70
N TYR A 278 8.98 24.72 13.92
CA TYR A 278 8.42 23.50 13.33
C TYR A 278 8.45 22.36 14.36
N MET A 279 7.31 21.69 14.57
CA MET A 279 7.26 20.43 15.30
C MET A 279 7.58 19.28 14.32
N ASP A 280 8.36 18.30 14.77
CA ASP A 280 8.57 17.07 14.02
C ASP A 280 7.23 16.33 13.84
N LEU A 281 6.78 16.17 12.60
CA LEU A 281 5.45 15.67 12.30
C LEU A 281 5.22 14.22 12.73
N ARG A 282 6.31 13.47 13.01
CA ARG A 282 6.22 12.12 13.56
C ARG A 282 5.57 12.07 14.95
N TYR A 283 5.57 13.16 15.72
CA TYR A 283 4.81 13.22 16.98
C TYR A 283 3.30 13.07 16.77
N PHE A 284 2.79 13.47 15.59
CA PHE A 284 1.36 13.38 15.29
C PHE A 284 0.92 11.98 14.83
N ILE A 285 1.83 11.03 14.62
CA ILE A 285 1.45 9.64 14.29
C ILE A 285 0.56 9.02 15.39
N ASN A 286 0.72 9.46 16.63
CA ASN A 286 -0.13 9.01 17.75
C ASN A 286 -1.25 10.00 18.09
N PHE A 287 -1.47 11.04 17.28
CA PHE A 287 -2.56 11.99 17.50
C PHE A 287 -3.87 11.46 16.92
N LYS A 288 -4.46 10.48 17.61
CA LYS A 288 -5.53 9.61 17.11
C LYS A 288 -6.79 10.33 16.63
N GLU A 289 -7.06 11.51 17.16
CA GLU A 289 -8.21 12.31 16.73
C GLU A 289 -8.07 12.83 15.29
N LYS A 290 -6.84 13.16 14.88
CA LYS A 290 -6.58 13.83 13.62
C LYS A 290 -5.75 13.01 12.65
N VAL A 291 -4.98 12.02 13.14
CA VAL A 291 -4.16 11.13 12.33
C VAL A 291 -4.57 9.68 12.57
N LYS A 292 -4.96 8.99 11.50
CA LYS A 292 -5.31 7.56 11.52
C LYS A 292 -4.36 6.79 10.61
N LEU A 293 -3.85 5.65 11.08
CA LEU A 293 -3.02 4.74 10.29
C LEU A 293 -3.82 3.48 9.98
N PHE A 294 -3.86 3.07 8.71
CA PHE A 294 -4.60 1.89 8.29
C PHE A 294 -3.69 0.85 7.62
N ASN A 295 -3.97 -0.43 7.89
CA ASN A 295 -3.37 -1.60 7.23
C ASN A 295 -4.47 -2.67 6.95
N PHE A 296 -4.22 -3.64 6.07
CA PHE A 296 -5.15 -4.75 5.84
C PHE A 296 -5.32 -5.65 7.07
N ASP A 297 -4.34 -5.65 7.97
CA ASP A 297 -4.40 -6.27 9.29
C ASP A 297 -3.55 -5.43 10.25
N GLY A 298 -4.18 -4.50 10.97
CA GLY A 298 -3.52 -3.54 11.85
C GLY A 298 -3.00 -4.14 13.15
N LYS A 299 -3.43 -5.36 13.51
CA LYS A 299 -3.08 -6.02 14.79
C LYS A 299 -1.60 -6.38 14.95
N TYR A 300 -0.78 -6.18 13.92
CA TYR A 300 0.67 -6.28 14.07
C TYR A 300 1.25 -5.21 15.01
N ASP A 301 0.53 -4.11 15.23
CA ASP A 301 0.91 -3.05 16.15
C ASP A 301 1.10 -3.54 17.60
N ALA A 302 0.43 -4.61 18.01
CA ALA A 302 0.61 -5.24 19.32
C ALA A 302 2.08 -5.64 19.56
N SER A 303 2.72 -6.26 18.57
CA SER A 303 4.15 -6.63 18.68
C SER A 303 5.05 -5.40 18.71
N LEU A 304 4.75 -4.40 17.88
CA LEU A 304 5.50 -3.15 17.86
C LEU A 304 5.42 -2.41 19.21
N ASN A 305 4.21 -2.30 19.77
CA ASN A 305 3.95 -1.56 20.99
C ASN A 305 4.57 -2.24 22.22
N LYS A 306 4.59 -3.59 22.26
CA LYS A 306 5.32 -4.35 23.29
C LYS A 306 6.83 -4.06 23.22
N ILE A 307 7.41 -4.06 22.01
CA ILE A 307 8.82 -3.69 21.80
C ILE A 307 9.06 -2.24 22.25
N MET A 308 8.18 -1.30 21.88
CA MET A 308 8.28 0.10 22.28
C MET A 308 8.24 0.28 23.81
N GLN A 309 7.33 -0.41 24.50
CA GLN A 309 7.24 -0.41 25.97
C GLN A 309 8.53 -0.93 26.61
N LYS A 310 9.11 -2.01 26.08
CA LYS A 310 10.37 -2.56 26.58
C LYS A 310 11.54 -1.58 26.42
N THR A 311 11.60 -0.89 25.27
CA THR A 311 12.71 0.02 24.95
C THR A 311 12.59 1.38 25.63
N ARG A 312 11.39 1.97 25.69
CA ARG A 312 11.17 3.36 26.17
C ARG A 312 10.48 3.45 27.53
N LYS A 313 9.70 2.43 27.92
CA LYS A 313 8.81 2.47 29.09
C LYS A 313 7.84 3.67 29.09
N ASP A 314 7.41 4.08 27.90
CA ASP A 314 6.54 5.24 27.68
C ASP A 314 5.51 4.91 26.59
N ASP A 315 4.23 4.98 26.97
CA ASP A 315 3.12 4.63 26.10
C ASP A 315 2.78 5.73 25.08
N ASN A 316 3.31 6.95 25.24
CA ASN A 316 3.00 8.07 24.33
C ASN A 316 3.59 7.89 22.91
N PHE A 317 4.49 6.91 22.72
CA PHE A 317 5.04 6.54 21.41
C PHE A 317 4.41 5.29 20.80
N GLN A 318 3.41 4.69 21.47
CA GLN A 318 2.69 3.56 20.92
C GLN A 318 1.75 4.01 19.80
N THR A 319 1.82 3.28 18.68
CA THR A 319 0.96 3.54 17.52
C THR A 319 -0.29 2.69 17.62
N GLU A 320 -1.41 3.20 17.12
CA GLU A 320 -2.60 2.40 16.88
C GLU A 320 -2.81 2.28 15.38
N ILE A 321 -2.91 1.04 14.89
CA ILE A 321 -3.05 0.76 13.45
C ILE A 321 -4.39 0.05 13.24
N PHE A 322 -5.24 0.68 12.45
CA PHE A 322 -6.60 0.24 12.19
C PHE A 322 -6.67 -0.67 10.97
N ASP A 323 -7.65 -1.56 10.95
CA ASP A 323 -7.86 -2.47 9.84
C ASP A 323 -8.62 -1.79 8.69
N TYR A 324 -8.25 -2.07 7.43
CA TYR A 324 -9.08 -1.82 6.25
C TYR A 324 -9.43 -3.14 5.55
N PRO A 325 -10.59 -3.23 4.88
CA PRO A 325 -11.00 -4.46 4.23
C PRO A 325 -10.21 -4.70 2.94
N VAL A 326 -9.70 -5.93 2.77
CA VAL A 326 -9.19 -6.40 1.48
C VAL A 326 -10.35 -6.72 0.53
N ASN A 327 -11.42 -7.30 1.07
CA ASN A 327 -12.65 -7.60 0.33
C ASN A 327 -13.59 -6.39 0.35
N TYR A 328 -13.76 -5.73 -0.80
CA TYR A 328 -14.58 -4.53 -0.92
C TYR A 328 -16.06 -4.77 -0.57
N ASN A 329 -16.51 -6.02 -0.53
CA ASN A 329 -17.87 -6.42 -0.12
C ASN A 329 -18.18 -6.13 1.36
N PHE A 330 -17.17 -6.01 2.23
CA PHE A 330 -17.38 -5.81 3.67
C PHE A 330 -17.84 -4.41 4.07
N ILE A 331 -17.74 -3.43 3.18
CA ILE A 331 -18.08 -2.04 3.52
C ILE A 331 -19.60 -1.86 3.65
N LYS A 332 -20.41 -2.82 3.18
CA LYS A 332 -21.88 -2.80 3.26
C LYS A 332 -22.46 -3.17 4.63
N SER A 333 -21.76 -3.95 5.46
CA SER A 333 -22.37 -4.47 6.70
C SER A 333 -22.76 -3.38 7.69
N ASP A 334 -22.10 -2.21 7.66
CA ASP A 334 -22.23 -1.17 8.68
C ASP A 334 -22.56 0.23 8.14
N ILE A 335 -22.92 0.34 6.86
CA ILE A 335 -23.26 1.62 6.21
C ILE A 335 -24.55 1.47 5.41
N GLU A 336 -25.55 2.33 5.69
CA GLU A 336 -26.72 2.57 4.83
C GLU A 336 -26.28 3.27 3.52
N PHE A 337 -25.48 2.60 2.70
CA PHE A 337 -25.26 3.10 1.35
C PHE A 337 -26.53 2.92 0.53
N ASN A 338 -26.78 3.85 -0.40
CA ASN A 338 -27.60 3.52 -1.54
C ASN A 338 -26.92 2.33 -2.29
N ASN A 339 -27.69 1.49 -2.98
CA ASN A 339 -27.21 0.27 -3.65
C ASN A 339 -26.03 0.45 -4.63
N SER A 340 -25.60 1.68 -4.97
CA SER A 340 -24.58 1.96 -5.98
C SER A 340 -23.11 1.95 -5.55
N TYR A 341 -22.77 1.75 -4.27
CA TYR A 341 -21.37 1.71 -3.84
C TYR A 341 -20.54 0.66 -4.60
N PHE A 342 -21.09 -0.55 -4.73
CA PHE A 342 -20.42 -1.65 -5.41
C PHE A 342 -20.19 -1.37 -6.87
N ASP A 343 -21.22 -0.90 -7.56
CA ASP A 343 -21.13 -0.55 -8.97
C ASP A 343 -20.05 0.52 -9.18
N ASP A 344 -19.99 1.54 -8.33
CA ASP A 344 -19.00 2.60 -8.46
C ASP A 344 -17.57 2.02 -8.27
N TYR A 345 -17.32 1.25 -7.21
CA TYR A 345 -16.02 0.62 -6.96
C TYR A 345 -15.62 -0.36 -8.07
N GLU A 346 -16.54 -1.25 -8.45
CA GLU A 346 -16.34 -2.26 -9.48
C GLU A 346 -16.08 -1.60 -10.84
N ILE A 347 -16.71 -0.48 -11.17
CA ILE A 347 -16.48 0.21 -12.45
C ILE A 347 -15.10 0.87 -12.50
N ILE A 348 -14.67 1.57 -11.44
CA ILE A 348 -13.31 2.14 -11.35
C ILE A 348 -12.26 1.05 -11.63
N ASN A 349 -12.46 -0.12 -11.03
CA ASN A 349 -11.54 -1.25 -11.11
C ASN A 349 -11.81 -2.19 -12.30
N LYS A 350 -12.73 -1.85 -13.20
CA LYS A 350 -13.14 -2.65 -14.37
C LYS A 350 -13.65 -4.06 -14.05
N LEU A 351 -14.30 -4.21 -12.90
CA LEU A 351 -14.87 -5.45 -12.38
C LEU A 351 -16.36 -5.64 -12.67
N PHE A 352 -17.05 -4.55 -13.01
CA PHE A 352 -18.50 -4.53 -13.10
C PHE A 352 -19.04 -5.47 -14.18
N ASN A 353 -20.01 -6.30 -13.80
CA ASN A 353 -20.62 -7.33 -14.65
C ASN A 353 -19.63 -8.29 -15.33
N LYS A 354 -18.50 -8.57 -14.66
CA LYS A 354 -17.48 -9.51 -15.15
C LYS A 354 -17.28 -10.68 -14.21
N GLU A 355 -16.75 -11.75 -14.78
CA GLU A 355 -16.35 -12.98 -14.10
C GLU A 355 -14.87 -13.28 -14.34
N ILE A 356 -14.32 -14.27 -13.63
CA ILE A 356 -12.92 -14.67 -13.81
C ILE A 356 -12.58 -14.99 -15.27
N SER A 357 -13.53 -15.57 -16.01
CA SER A 357 -13.33 -15.90 -17.43
C SER A 357 -13.15 -14.67 -18.34
N ASP A 358 -13.57 -13.48 -17.90
CA ASP A 358 -13.39 -12.22 -18.64
C ASP A 358 -12.01 -11.60 -18.40
N TYR A 359 -11.34 -11.99 -17.32
CA TYR A 359 -9.97 -11.56 -17.03
C TYR A 359 -8.93 -12.53 -17.57
N ILE A 360 -9.32 -13.63 -18.21
CA ILE A 360 -8.36 -14.50 -18.89
C ILE A 360 -7.97 -13.86 -20.22
N VAL A 361 -6.75 -13.30 -20.26
CA VAL A 361 -6.21 -12.63 -21.46
C VAL A 361 -5.48 -13.61 -22.39
N TYR A 362 -5.16 -14.81 -21.91
CA TYR A 362 -4.58 -15.89 -22.72
C TYR A 362 -4.97 -17.26 -22.16
N GLY A 363 -5.27 -18.21 -23.04
CA GLY A 363 -5.51 -19.60 -22.66
C GLY A 363 -6.89 -19.89 -22.07
N LYS A 364 -7.92 -19.10 -22.41
CA LYS A 364 -9.31 -19.32 -21.93
C LYS A 364 -9.81 -20.74 -22.19
N ASP A 365 -9.54 -21.28 -23.38
CA ASP A 365 -9.96 -22.64 -23.76
C ASP A 365 -9.19 -23.75 -23.03
N ASN A 366 -8.12 -23.42 -22.30
CA ASN A 366 -7.40 -24.38 -21.48
C ASN A 366 -8.03 -24.60 -20.10
N TYR A 367 -8.97 -23.74 -19.69
CA TYR A 367 -9.63 -23.83 -18.40
C TYR A 367 -10.61 -25.01 -18.37
N ASP A 368 -10.48 -25.84 -17.33
CA ASP A 368 -11.38 -26.96 -17.05
C ASP A 368 -11.99 -26.79 -15.66
N SER A 369 -13.31 -26.57 -15.58
CA SER A 369 -14.02 -26.33 -14.33
C SER A 369 -14.06 -27.55 -13.39
N LEU A 370 -13.74 -28.75 -13.87
CA LEU A 370 -13.67 -29.97 -13.06
C LEU A 370 -12.32 -30.12 -12.34
N LYS A 371 -11.31 -29.33 -12.73
CA LYS A 371 -9.98 -29.34 -12.11
C LYS A 371 -9.90 -28.34 -10.96
N LYS A 372 -8.96 -28.61 -10.05
CA LYS A 372 -8.50 -27.62 -9.07
C LYS A 372 -7.65 -26.55 -9.75
N ASN A 373 -7.32 -25.48 -9.05
CA ASN A 373 -6.45 -24.43 -9.61
C ASN A 373 -5.15 -24.33 -8.82
N ILE A 374 -4.05 -24.09 -9.54
CA ILE A 374 -2.80 -23.62 -8.98
C ILE A 374 -2.47 -22.27 -9.62
N ILE A 375 -2.24 -21.27 -8.79
CA ILE A 375 -2.17 -19.87 -9.22
C ILE A 375 -0.77 -19.32 -8.91
N PHE A 376 -0.01 -19.05 -9.97
CA PHE A 376 1.29 -18.41 -9.86
C PHE A 376 1.12 -16.91 -9.57
N ILE A 377 1.71 -16.45 -8.48
CA ILE A 377 1.79 -15.03 -8.12
C ILE A 377 3.13 -14.48 -8.60
N GLY A 378 3.07 -13.71 -9.69
CA GLY A 378 4.24 -13.12 -10.32
C GLY A 378 4.77 -11.87 -9.60
N SER A 379 6.09 -11.68 -9.66
CA SER A 379 6.77 -10.54 -9.07
C SER A 379 7.40 -9.62 -10.10
N SER A 380 7.85 -8.45 -9.63
CA SER A 380 8.67 -7.54 -10.44
C SER A 380 10.18 -7.81 -10.36
N LEU A 381 10.61 -8.92 -9.75
CA LEU A 381 12.04 -9.18 -9.53
C LEU A 381 12.79 -9.30 -10.86
N PHE A 382 12.21 -10.02 -11.82
CA PHE A 382 12.85 -10.36 -13.09
C PHE A 382 12.36 -9.50 -14.28
N ARG A 383 12.24 -8.18 -14.07
CA ARG A 383 11.89 -7.22 -15.14
C ARG A 383 13.02 -7.04 -16.13
N ARG A 384 12.72 -6.43 -17.29
CA ARG A 384 13.72 -5.93 -18.25
C ARG A 384 14.70 -4.97 -17.60
N TYR A 385 15.97 -4.98 -18.05
CA TYR A 385 16.98 -4.01 -17.60
C TYR A 385 16.54 -2.57 -17.87
N LYS A 386 15.96 -2.32 -19.05
CA LYS A 386 15.31 -1.06 -19.42
C LYS A 386 13.80 -1.29 -19.53
N PRO A 387 13.00 -0.87 -18.53
CA PRO A 387 11.55 -1.13 -18.51
C PRO A 387 10.78 -0.57 -19.72
N ASP A 388 11.25 0.54 -20.28
CA ASP A 388 10.57 1.24 -21.39
C ASP A 388 11.05 0.76 -22.78
N ASP A 389 11.99 -0.19 -22.83
CA ASP A 389 12.56 -0.72 -24.07
C ASP A 389 12.12 -2.19 -24.25
N PRO A 390 11.17 -2.47 -25.16
CA PRO A 390 10.68 -3.83 -25.40
C PRO A 390 11.74 -4.76 -26.01
N THR A 391 12.86 -4.23 -26.49
CA THR A 391 14.00 -5.01 -27.02
C THR A 391 15.01 -5.38 -25.93
N SER A 392 14.97 -4.73 -24.76
CA SER A 392 15.83 -5.06 -23.63
C SER A 392 15.50 -6.46 -23.10
N GLU A 393 16.49 -7.33 -22.92
CA GLU A 393 16.29 -8.65 -22.32
C GLU A 393 15.65 -8.59 -20.92
N LEU A 394 14.85 -9.59 -20.57
CA LEU A 394 14.44 -9.82 -19.18
C LEU A 394 15.69 -10.19 -18.36
N ARG A 395 15.77 -9.73 -17.10
CA ARG A 395 16.88 -10.12 -16.20
C ARG A 395 17.10 -11.63 -16.13
N LEU A 396 16.01 -12.40 -16.13
CA LEU A 396 16.06 -13.87 -16.08
C LEU A 396 16.70 -14.50 -17.34
N GLU A 397 16.73 -13.79 -18.46
CA GLU A 397 17.35 -14.27 -19.70
C GLU A 397 18.87 -14.05 -19.69
N SER A 398 19.35 -13.08 -18.89
CA SER A 398 20.75 -12.71 -18.81
C SER A 398 21.63 -13.83 -18.27
N ALA A 399 22.84 -13.96 -18.82
CA ALA A 399 23.84 -14.92 -18.35
C ALA A 399 24.20 -14.72 -16.86
N SER A 400 24.13 -13.48 -16.37
CA SER A 400 24.35 -13.11 -14.96
C SER A 400 23.34 -13.74 -13.99
N HIS A 401 22.20 -14.23 -14.49
CA HIS A 401 21.13 -14.83 -13.71
C HIS A 401 20.98 -16.35 -13.95
N GLN A 402 22.00 -17.01 -14.51
CA GLN A 402 21.94 -18.44 -14.83
C GLN A 402 21.57 -19.31 -13.61
N TYR A 403 22.19 -19.07 -12.45
CA TYR A 403 21.90 -19.84 -11.23
C TYR A 403 20.45 -19.67 -10.76
N ALA A 404 19.95 -18.42 -10.77
CA ALA A 404 18.56 -18.13 -10.47
C ALA A 404 17.61 -18.85 -11.43
N ARG A 405 17.94 -18.83 -12.73
CA ARG A 405 17.17 -19.50 -13.77
C ARG A 405 17.10 -21.01 -13.56
N ASP A 406 18.23 -21.65 -13.26
CA ASP A 406 18.29 -23.10 -13.03
C ASP A 406 17.53 -23.52 -11.76
N GLU A 407 17.62 -22.74 -10.68
CA GLU A 407 16.81 -22.95 -9.48
C GLU A 407 15.32 -22.84 -9.78
N ILE A 408 14.91 -21.77 -10.48
CA ILE A 408 13.51 -21.52 -10.86
C ILE A 408 12.97 -22.67 -11.70
N TYR A 409 13.73 -23.15 -12.69
CA TYR A 409 13.27 -24.25 -13.55
C TYR A 409 13.08 -25.56 -12.77
N LYS A 410 13.99 -25.88 -11.85
CA LYS A 410 13.85 -27.04 -10.97
C LYS A 410 12.65 -26.89 -10.03
N PHE A 411 12.45 -25.70 -9.46
CA PHE A 411 11.28 -25.39 -8.64
C PHE A 411 9.98 -25.57 -9.41
N ILE A 412 9.83 -24.96 -10.59
CA ILE A 412 8.63 -25.09 -11.44
C ILE A 412 8.39 -26.56 -11.83
N LYS A 413 9.45 -27.32 -12.14
CA LYS A 413 9.33 -28.75 -12.41
C LYS A 413 8.80 -29.51 -11.20
N LYS A 414 9.28 -29.22 -9.98
CA LYS A 414 8.80 -29.85 -8.75
C LYS A 414 7.33 -29.49 -8.47
N VAL A 415 6.94 -28.22 -8.63
CA VAL A 415 5.53 -27.79 -8.51
C VAL A 415 4.65 -28.60 -9.46
N ARG A 416 5.08 -28.81 -10.70
CA ARG A 416 4.35 -29.62 -11.69
C ARG A 416 4.23 -31.10 -11.34
N THR A 417 5.21 -31.65 -10.64
CA THR A 417 5.12 -33.01 -10.07
C THR A 417 4.11 -33.08 -8.93
N LEU A 418 4.11 -32.09 -8.03
CA LEU A 418 3.20 -32.03 -6.88
C LEU A 418 1.75 -31.76 -7.29
N TYR A 419 1.56 -30.95 -8.34
CA TYR A 419 0.27 -30.48 -8.81
C TYR A 419 0.11 -30.78 -10.32
N PRO A 420 -0.17 -32.03 -10.71
CA PRO A 420 -0.13 -32.44 -12.12
C PRO A 420 -1.25 -31.79 -12.95
N GLU A 421 -0.94 -31.44 -14.21
CA GLU A 421 -1.85 -30.72 -15.14
C GLU A 421 -3.19 -31.42 -15.42
N ASN A 422 -3.25 -32.75 -15.24
CA ASN A 422 -4.51 -33.49 -15.38
C ASN A 422 -5.47 -33.25 -14.21
N LYS A 423 -4.98 -32.75 -13.07
CA LYS A 423 -5.78 -32.42 -11.88
C LYS A 423 -5.89 -30.93 -11.62
N TYR A 424 -4.95 -30.13 -12.15
CA TYR A 424 -4.86 -28.69 -11.88
C TYR A 424 -4.82 -27.84 -13.15
N ASN A 425 -5.59 -26.75 -13.13
CA ASN A 425 -5.43 -25.62 -14.04
C ASN A 425 -4.28 -24.73 -13.58
N TYR A 426 -3.41 -24.31 -14.50
CA TYR A 426 -2.27 -23.43 -14.22
C TYR A 426 -2.61 -21.98 -14.58
N PHE A 427 -2.98 -21.20 -13.56
CA PHE A 427 -3.23 -19.77 -13.68
C PHE A 427 -1.97 -18.96 -13.39
N TYR A 428 -1.78 -17.88 -14.14
CA TYR A 428 -0.68 -16.94 -13.97
C TYR A 428 -1.23 -15.54 -13.71
N LYS A 429 -1.10 -15.07 -12.46
CA LYS A 429 -1.36 -13.68 -12.09
C LYS A 429 -0.05 -12.91 -11.98
N LEU A 430 0.30 -12.21 -13.04
CA LEU A 430 1.58 -11.49 -13.11
C LEU A 430 1.50 -10.08 -12.52
N HIS A 431 2.68 -9.49 -12.26
CA HIS A 431 2.80 -8.08 -11.91
C HIS A 431 2.29 -7.20 -13.07
N PRO A 432 1.60 -6.06 -12.80
CA PRO A 432 1.08 -5.15 -13.82
C PRO A 432 2.06 -4.60 -14.87
N VAL A 433 3.36 -4.89 -14.79
CA VAL A 433 4.31 -4.45 -15.81
C VAL A 433 4.31 -5.36 -17.02
N TYR A 434 4.04 -6.66 -16.83
CA TYR A 434 3.99 -7.59 -17.94
C TYR A 434 2.59 -7.54 -18.51
N LYS A 435 2.39 -6.96 -19.70
CA LYS A 435 1.07 -6.85 -20.34
C LYS A 435 1.11 -7.41 -21.76
N GLY A 436 -0.04 -7.88 -22.24
CA GLY A 436 -0.19 -8.42 -23.58
C GLY A 436 0.85 -9.51 -23.89
N ASN A 437 1.53 -9.40 -25.03
CA ASN A 437 2.52 -10.38 -25.48
C ASN A 437 3.71 -10.55 -24.52
N GLU A 438 4.04 -9.53 -23.73
CA GLU A 438 5.11 -9.63 -22.75
C GLU A 438 4.76 -10.60 -21.62
N ALA A 439 3.49 -10.68 -21.22
CA ALA A 439 3.05 -11.64 -20.21
C ALA A 439 3.27 -13.09 -20.69
N ILE A 440 2.94 -13.38 -21.95
CA ILE A 440 3.13 -14.69 -22.57
C ILE A 440 4.64 -15.01 -22.67
N HIS A 441 5.44 -14.05 -23.13
CA HIS A 441 6.89 -14.21 -23.22
C HIS A 441 7.51 -14.48 -21.83
N TYR A 442 7.14 -13.70 -20.81
CA TYR A 442 7.61 -13.88 -19.45
C TYR A 442 7.26 -15.27 -18.89
N VAL A 443 6.02 -15.75 -19.08
CA VAL A 443 5.63 -17.10 -18.65
C VAL A 443 6.43 -18.18 -19.38
N ASN A 444 6.68 -18.02 -20.67
CA ASN A 444 7.51 -18.97 -21.43
C ASN A 444 8.96 -19.01 -20.95
N VAL A 445 9.55 -17.85 -20.63
CA VAL A 445 10.90 -17.78 -20.06
C VAL A 445 10.90 -18.42 -18.67
N LEU A 446 10.02 -17.97 -17.77
CA LEU A 446 9.92 -18.45 -16.38
C LEU A 446 9.75 -19.98 -16.29
N THR A 447 8.91 -20.53 -17.15
CA THR A 447 8.57 -21.96 -17.14
C THR A 447 9.50 -22.79 -18.03
N ASN A 448 10.51 -22.20 -18.67
CA ASN A 448 11.31 -22.88 -19.70
C ASN A 448 10.44 -23.57 -20.77
N LYS A 449 9.33 -22.94 -21.16
CA LYS A 449 8.30 -23.48 -22.05
C LYS A 449 7.75 -24.85 -21.61
N MET A 450 7.88 -25.22 -20.34
CA MET A 450 7.29 -26.43 -19.77
C MET A 450 5.77 -26.32 -19.74
N ASP A 451 5.23 -25.10 -19.58
CA ASP A 451 3.79 -24.89 -19.63
C ASP A 451 3.28 -24.79 -21.07
N LYS A 452 2.49 -25.78 -21.47
CA LYS A 452 1.88 -25.85 -22.81
C LYS A 452 0.48 -25.26 -22.84
N LYS A 453 -0.15 -25.06 -21.69
CA LYS A 453 -1.54 -24.63 -21.55
C LYS A 453 -1.70 -23.56 -20.46
N PRO A 454 -0.89 -22.47 -20.47
CA PRO A 454 -0.97 -21.49 -19.40
C PRO A 454 -2.27 -20.69 -19.53
N ILE A 455 -2.89 -20.37 -18.39
CA ILE A 455 -4.04 -19.47 -18.30
C ILE A 455 -3.54 -18.17 -17.69
N ILE A 456 -3.45 -17.10 -18.47
CA ILE A 456 -2.91 -15.83 -17.99
C ILE A 456 -4.06 -14.90 -17.64
N LEU A 457 -4.10 -14.46 -16.38
CA LEU A 457 -5.04 -13.47 -15.89
C LEU A 457 -4.54 -12.06 -16.20
N ASP A 458 -5.44 -11.12 -16.45
CA ASP A 458 -5.14 -9.72 -16.74
C ASP A 458 -4.22 -9.16 -15.63
N PRO A 459 -2.96 -8.83 -15.96
CA PRO A 459 -2.00 -8.35 -14.98
C PRO A 459 -2.39 -6.98 -14.39
N SER A 460 -3.25 -6.21 -15.06
CA SER A 460 -3.66 -4.87 -14.64
C SER A 460 -4.68 -4.85 -13.48
N ILE A 461 -5.46 -5.92 -13.32
CA ILE A 461 -6.40 -6.09 -12.21
C ILE A 461 -5.62 -6.53 -10.96
N SER A 462 -5.92 -5.98 -9.79
CA SER A 462 -5.25 -6.41 -8.55
C SER A 462 -5.69 -7.82 -8.17
N TRP A 463 -4.83 -8.56 -7.45
CA TRP A 463 -5.15 -9.92 -7.02
C TRP A 463 -6.34 -9.91 -6.04
N GLU A 464 -6.36 -8.94 -5.15
CA GLU A 464 -7.38 -8.71 -4.14
C GLU A 464 -8.76 -8.46 -4.78
N ASN A 465 -8.79 -7.74 -5.90
CA ASN A 465 -10.02 -7.54 -6.67
C ASN A 465 -10.51 -8.82 -7.35
N LEU A 466 -9.59 -9.64 -7.88
CA LEU A 466 -9.96 -10.91 -8.51
C LEU A 466 -10.58 -11.87 -7.48
N ILE A 467 -9.94 -12.07 -6.32
CA ILE A 467 -10.47 -12.96 -5.28
C ILE A 467 -11.78 -12.43 -4.67
N SER A 468 -11.94 -11.11 -4.54
CA SER A 468 -13.17 -10.50 -4.01
C SER A 468 -14.33 -10.63 -4.99
N SER A 469 -14.07 -10.41 -6.28
CA SER A 469 -15.05 -10.58 -7.36
C SER A 469 -15.48 -12.05 -7.50
N ASP A 470 -14.52 -12.98 -7.43
CA ASP A 470 -14.79 -14.42 -7.50
C ASP A 470 -15.57 -14.93 -6.28
N TYR A 471 -15.25 -14.44 -5.08
CA TYR A 471 -16.01 -14.76 -3.88
C TYR A 471 -17.48 -14.32 -3.98
N LYS A 472 -17.77 -13.16 -4.57
CA LYS A 472 -19.15 -12.73 -4.82
C LYS A 472 -19.92 -13.77 -5.66
N LYS A 473 -19.25 -14.37 -6.65
CA LYS A 473 -19.78 -15.44 -7.52
C LYS A 473 -19.90 -16.79 -6.83
N LEU A 474 -19.30 -16.98 -5.65
CA LEU A 474 -19.46 -18.20 -4.85
C LEU A 474 -20.91 -18.37 -4.37
N GLN A 475 -21.62 -17.28 -4.10
CA GLN A 475 -23.02 -17.31 -3.67
C GLN A 475 -23.89 -18.07 -4.69
N ASP A 476 -23.63 -17.82 -5.98
CA ASP A 476 -24.32 -18.40 -7.13
C ASP A 476 -23.68 -19.71 -7.66
N ASN A 477 -22.70 -20.29 -6.95
CA ASN A 477 -21.92 -21.47 -7.39
C ASN A 477 -21.14 -21.27 -8.70
N GLN A 478 -20.78 -20.03 -9.05
CA GLN A 478 -20.06 -19.69 -10.29
C GLN A 478 -18.58 -19.34 -10.06
N SER A 479 -18.13 -19.38 -8.80
CA SER A 479 -16.76 -19.09 -8.41
C SER A 479 -15.76 -20.07 -9.07
N VAL A 480 -14.70 -19.51 -9.67
CA VAL A 480 -13.60 -20.25 -10.29
C VAL A 480 -12.58 -20.68 -9.24
N PHE A 481 -12.22 -19.80 -8.31
CA PHE A 481 -11.15 -20.04 -7.34
C PHE A 481 -11.64 -20.69 -6.05
N PHE A 482 -12.91 -20.48 -5.66
CA PHE A 482 -13.48 -21.03 -4.43
C PHE A 482 -14.60 -22.06 -4.67
N ASP A 483 -14.79 -22.94 -3.70
CA ASP A 483 -15.94 -23.86 -3.53
C ASP A 483 -16.64 -23.64 -2.18
N LYS A 484 -17.93 -23.97 -2.08
CA LYS A 484 -18.71 -23.85 -0.82
C LYS A 484 -18.21 -24.79 0.27
N ASN A 485 -17.43 -25.81 -0.09
CA ASN A 485 -16.80 -26.74 0.81
C ASN A 485 -15.33 -26.43 1.09
N ASP A 486 -14.78 -25.34 0.55
CA ASP A 486 -13.41 -24.94 0.88
C ASP A 486 -13.27 -24.78 2.40
N PHE A 487 -12.11 -25.21 2.90
CA PHE A 487 -11.74 -25.20 4.32
C PHE A 487 -12.55 -26.17 5.21
N LYS A 488 -13.45 -26.97 4.63
CA LYS A 488 -14.07 -28.13 5.29
C LYS A 488 -13.28 -29.40 4.91
N GLY A 489 -12.71 -30.09 5.90
CA GLY A 489 -12.02 -31.37 5.68
C GLY A 489 -10.71 -31.29 4.88
N ASP A 490 -9.86 -30.31 5.20
CA ASP A 490 -8.50 -30.16 4.65
C ASP A 490 -8.40 -30.03 3.11
N SER A 491 -9.41 -29.44 2.48
CA SER A 491 -9.40 -29.24 1.04
C SER A 491 -9.80 -27.82 0.63
N THR A 492 -9.14 -27.35 -0.43
CA THR A 492 -9.46 -26.12 -1.15
C THR A 492 -9.50 -26.40 -2.66
N LYS A 493 -10.31 -25.64 -3.39
CA LYS A 493 -10.35 -25.61 -4.85
C LYS A 493 -9.09 -24.99 -5.46
N SER A 494 -8.49 -24.02 -4.78
CA SER A 494 -7.31 -23.30 -5.29
C SER A 494 -6.20 -23.16 -4.26
N LEU A 495 -4.96 -23.10 -4.78
CA LEU A 495 -3.78 -22.78 -4.00
C LEU A 495 -2.87 -21.81 -4.77
N ILE A 496 -2.13 -20.98 -4.03
CA ILE A 496 -1.15 -20.05 -4.61
C ILE A 496 0.29 -20.54 -4.44
N TYR A 497 1.15 -20.16 -5.38
CA TYR A 497 2.59 -20.39 -5.33
C TYR A 497 3.35 -19.24 -5.99
N GLY A 498 4.64 -19.12 -5.72
CA GLY A 498 5.45 -18.06 -6.31
C GLY A 498 6.91 -18.08 -5.87
N LEU A 499 7.69 -17.17 -6.44
CA LEU A 499 9.14 -17.07 -6.20
C LEU A 499 9.52 -16.03 -5.13
N GLN A 500 8.60 -15.13 -4.79
CA GLN A 500 8.87 -14.02 -3.87
C GLN A 500 8.08 -14.21 -2.57
N ALA A 501 8.71 -14.84 -1.57
CA ALA A 501 8.11 -15.10 -0.26
C ALA A 501 7.77 -13.83 0.55
N THR A 502 8.25 -12.66 0.11
CA THR A 502 7.98 -11.33 0.72
C THR A 502 6.87 -10.56 0.02
N THR A 503 6.17 -11.17 -0.94
CA THR A 503 5.07 -10.49 -1.64
C THR A 503 3.92 -10.15 -0.69
N THR A 504 3.36 -8.95 -0.85
CA THR A 504 2.17 -8.50 -0.09
C THR A 504 0.93 -9.35 -0.39
N VAL A 505 0.92 -10.07 -1.52
CA VAL A 505 -0.19 -10.98 -1.88
C VAL A 505 -0.40 -12.08 -0.83
N ILE A 506 0.64 -12.60 -0.19
CA ILE A 506 0.52 -13.65 0.82
C ILE A 506 -0.29 -13.14 2.04
N PRO A 507 0.15 -12.09 2.77
CA PRO A 507 -0.57 -11.63 3.95
C PRO A 507 -1.95 -11.03 3.62
N THR A 508 -2.12 -10.39 2.46
CA THR A 508 -3.44 -9.86 2.05
C THR A 508 -4.42 -10.98 1.68
N THR A 509 -3.95 -12.08 1.10
CA THR A 509 -4.79 -13.27 0.87
C THR A 509 -5.17 -13.92 2.19
N VAL A 510 -4.25 -14.03 3.14
CA VAL A 510 -4.55 -14.52 4.50
C VAL A 510 -5.59 -13.62 5.18
N ALA A 511 -5.41 -12.30 5.16
CA ALA A 511 -6.36 -11.35 5.72
C ALA A 511 -7.74 -11.44 5.04
N PHE A 512 -7.77 -11.57 3.71
CA PHE A 512 -8.99 -11.80 2.93
C PHE A 512 -9.71 -13.08 3.38
N LEU A 513 -9.00 -14.21 3.45
CA LEU A 513 -9.58 -15.51 3.78
C LEU A 513 -10.14 -15.53 5.19
N LYS A 514 -9.36 -15.05 6.17
CA LYS A 514 -9.79 -14.93 7.56
C LYS A 514 -11.01 -14.03 7.70
N GLY A 515 -10.97 -12.85 7.07
CA GLY A 515 -12.09 -11.90 7.13
C GLY A 515 -13.34 -12.39 6.39
N THR A 516 -13.18 -13.19 5.33
CA THR A 516 -14.27 -13.59 4.42
C THR A 516 -14.93 -14.92 4.77
N PHE A 517 -14.13 -15.90 5.20
CA PHE A 517 -14.60 -17.26 5.52
C PHE A 517 -14.64 -17.54 7.02
N ASP A 518 -14.22 -16.59 7.86
CA ASP A 518 -14.14 -16.74 9.32
C ASP A 518 -13.32 -17.97 9.74
N ILE A 519 -12.15 -18.12 9.10
CA ILE A 519 -11.23 -19.24 9.32
C ILE A 519 -9.99 -18.82 10.10
N THR A 520 -9.31 -19.79 10.71
CA THR A 520 -8.04 -19.59 11.40
C THR A 520 -6.87 -19.41 10.42
N LEU A 521 -5.73 -18.92 10.93
CA LEU A 521 -4.48 -18.85 10.17
C LEU A 521 -4.06 -20.24 9.66
N ASP A 522 -4.18 -21.29 10.48
CA ASP A 522 -3.80 -22.64 10.07
C ASP A 522 -4.71 -23.20 8.96
N GLN A 523 -6.02 -22.94 9.01
CA GLN A 523 -6.93 -23.30 7.92
C GLN A 523 -6.58 -22.55 6.62
N SER A 524 -6.13 -21.30 6.71
CA SER A 524 -5.71 -20.53 5.54
C SER A 524 -4.50 -21.15 4.82
N LYS A 525 -3.68 -21.98 5.49
CA LYS A 525 -2.54 -22.71 4.89
C LYS A 525 -2.98 -23.64 3.74
N GLN A 526 -4.24 -24.05 3.71
CA GLN A 526 -4.78 -24.88 2.62
C GLN A 526 -4.73 -24.14 1.27
N PHE A 527 -5.03 -22.84 1.27
CA PHE A 527 -4.96 -21.98 0.08
C PHE A 527 -3.60 -21.28 -0.04
N VAL A 528 -3.07 -20.78 1.08
CA VAL A 528 -1.80 -20.05 1.18
C VAL A 528 -0.78 -20.90 1.93
N ASN A 529 -0.25 -21.93 1.27
CA ASN A 529 0.83 -22.72 1.84
C ASN A 529 2.17 -22.01 1.63
N ILE A 530 2.79 -21.48 2.70
CA ILE A 530 4.06 -20.75 2.59
C ILE A 530 5.20 -21.62 2.02
N LYS A 531 5.12 -22.95 2.10
CA LYS A 531 6.08 -23.87 1.47
C LYS A 531 6.06 -23.79 -0.06
N ASN A 532 4.96 -23.34 -0.66
CA ASN A 532 4.85 -23.05 -2.09
C ASN A 532 5.50 -21.71 -2.49
N PHE A 533 6.07 -20.98 -1.52
CA PHE A 533 6.90 -19.80 -1.69
C PHE A 533 8.26 -20.03 -1.01
N PRO A 534 9.05 -21.01 -1.47
CA PRO A 534 10.30 -21.34 -0.82
C PRO A 534 11.28 -20.16 -0.86
N ILE A 535 12.14 -20.09 0.15
CA ILE A 535 13.19 -19.07 0.22
C ILE A 535 14.28 -19.43 -0.80
N SER A 536 14.62 -18.48 -1.66
CA SER A 536 15.60 -18.73 -2.73
C SER A 536 17.00 -19.00 -2.19
N ASN A 537 17.70 -19.90 -2.88
CA ASN A 537 19.11 -20.23 -2.68
C ASN A 537 20.01 -19.57 -3.75
N SER A 538 19.51 -18.67 -4.60
CA SER A 538 20.29 -18.13 -5.73
C SER A 538 20.03 -16.67 -6.09
N PHE A 539 18.92 -16.09 -5.64
CA PHE A 539 18.61 -14.67 -5.89
C PHE A 539 18.05 -13.98 -4.65
N ASP A 540 18.16 -12.66 -4.60
CA ASP A 540 17.61 -11.86 -3.50
C ASP A 540 16.08 -11.71 -3.64
N ILE A 541 15.36 -11.98 -2.56
CA ILE A 541 13.88 -11.96 -2.56
C ILE A 541 13.27 -10.54 -2.56
N LEU A 542 14.07 -9.48 -2.57
CA LEU A 542 13.63 -8.08 -2.68
C LEU A 542 14.39 -7.28 -3.75
N LYS A 543 15.70 -7.49 -3.89
CA LYS A 543 16.59 -6.70 -4.76
C LYS A 543 16.83 -7.42 -6.08
N ARG A 544 16.59 -6.72 -7.20
CA ARG A 544 16.64 -7.31 -8.55
C ARG A 544 18.05 -7.69 -9.02
N ASP A 545 19.05 -6.90 -8.64
CA ASP A 545 20.41 -6.96 -9.20
C ASP A 545 21.44 -7.38 -8.14
N LYS A 546 21.00 -8.17 -7.15
CA LYS A 546 21.90 -8.72 -6.12
C LYS A 546 22.12 -10.21 -6.36
N HIS A 547 23.39 -10.55 -6.51
CA HIS A 547 23.87 -11.90 -6.79
C HIS A 547 24.54 -12.50 -5.56
N PHE A 548 24.52 -13.83 -5.47
CA PHE A 548 25.20 -14.61 -4.44
C PHE A 548 26.04 -15.68 -5.12
N ASP A 549 27.29 -15.81 -4.69
CA ASP A 549 28.19 -16.87 -5.19
C ASP A 549 27.95 -18.20 -4.45
N ASP A 550 27.51 -18.14 -3.19
CA ASP A 550 27.21 -19.29 -2.33
C ASP A 550 25.69 -19.42 -2.06
N PRO A 551 25.08 -20.60 -2.37
CA PRO A 551 23.67 -20.86 -2.09
C PRO A 551 23.23 -20.80 -0.63
N ASP A 552 24.13 -21.09 0.31
CA ASP A 552 23.85 -21.04 1.75
C ASP A 552 23.85 -19.59 2.25
N ASP A 553 24.74 -18.76 1.71
CA ASP A 553 24.74 -17.31 1.97
C ASP A 553 23.48 -16.64 1.42
N ALA A 554 23.05 -17.02 0.21
CA ALA A 554 21.79 -16.57 -0.38
C ALA A 554 20.60 -16.89 0.53
N PHE A 555 20.50 -18.14 0.99
CA PHE A 555 19.43 -18.58 1.86
C PHE A 555 19.44 -17.84 3.20
N LYS A 556 20.59 -17.77 3.87
CA LYS A 556 20.74 -17.05 5.15
C LYS A 556 20.37 -15.58 5.02
N HIS A 557 20.80 -14.92 3.94
CA HIS A 557 20.44 -13.54 3.66
C HIS A 557 18.92 -13.38 3.46
N ASN A 558 18.32 -14.26 2.66
CA ASN A 558 16.91 -14.20 2.33
C ASN A 558 16.01 -14.51 3.54
N VAL A 559 16.40 -15.46 4.40
CA VAL A 559 15.72 -15.71 5.68
C VAL A 559 15.76 -14.46 6.56
N GLY A 560 16.94 -13.84 6.72
CA GLY A 560 17.07 -12.59 7.48
C GLY A 560 16.20 -11.46 6.92
N THR A 561 16.11 -11.36 5.61
CA THR A 561 15.24 -10.40 4.90
C THR A 561 13.76 -10.69 5.12
N TRP A 562 13.35 -11.96 5.02
CA TRP A 562 11.97 -12.38 5.28
C TRP A 562 11.55 -12.09 6.72
N ARG A 563 12.38 -12.46 7.71
CA ARG A 563 12.15 -12.16 9.14
C ARG A 563 11.97 -10.66 9.34
N THR A 564 12.84 -9.87 8.72
CA THR A 564 12.81 -8.41 8.76
C THR A 564 11.51 -7.82 8.21
N VAL A 565 10.93 -8.42 7.17
CA VAL A 565 9.69 -7.96 6.53
C VAL A 565 8.46 -8.31 7.37
N PHE A 566 8.41 -9.53 7.92
CA PHE A 566 7.21 -10.05 8.59
C PHE A 566 7.27 -10.04 10.12
N LYS A 567 8.38 -9.61 10.73
CA LYS A 567 8.64 -9.64 12.19
C LYS A 567 7.40 -9.36 13.04
N TYR A 568 6.74 -8.22 12.83
CA TYR A 568 5.63 -7.81 13.67
C TYR A 568 4.37 -8.65 13.47
N PHE A 569 4.12 -9.13 12.25
CA PHE A 569 2.99 -10.03 11.97
C PHE A 569 3.22 -11.42 12.56
N ILE A 570 4.45 -11.95 12.50
CA ILE A 570 4.80 -13.26 13.09
C ILE A 570 4.66 -13.19 14.60
N ASN A 571 5.27 -12.18 15.22
CA ASN A 571 5.27 -12.01 16.66
C ASN A 571 3.88 -11.76 17.26
N SER A 572 2.94 -11.24 16.45
CA SER A 572 1.53 -11.05 16.86
C SER A 572 0.63 -12.24 16.50
N GLY A 573 1.17 -13.34 15.95
CA GLY A 573 0.36 -14.50 15.54
C GLY A 573 -0.57 -14.23 14.36
N ARG A 574 -0.25 -13.21 13.56
CA ARG A 574 -1.03 -12.78 12.39
C ARG A 574 -0.51 -13.34 11.07
N PHE A 575 0.65 -14.00 11.09
CA PHE A 575 1.28 -14.60 9.92
C PHE A 575 1.98 -15.91 10.26
N PHE A 576 2.35 -16.67 9.24
CA PHE A 576 2.99 -17.98 9.38
C PHE A 576 4.32 -17.89 10.12
N ASP A 577 4.62 -18.95 10.88
CA ASP A 577 5.85 -19.05 11.64
C ASP A 577 7.04 -19.42 10.76
N GLU A 578 8.24 -19.09 11.25
CA GLU A 578 9.45 -19.34 10.51
C GLU A 578 9.71 -20.83 10.26
N GLU A 579 9.26 -21.69 11.16
CA GLU A 579 9.36 -23.16 11.03
C GLU A 579 8.56 -23.71 9.84
N ASP A 580 7.59 -22.95 9.32
CA ASP A 580 6.86 -23.32 8.11
C ASP A 580 7.68 -23.07 6.83
N LEU A 581 8.77 -22.29 6.91
CA LEU A 581 9.61 -21.97 5.75
C LEU A 581 10.46 -23.16 5.30
N VAL A 582 10.66 -23.23 4.00
CA VAL A 582 11.59 -24.18 3.38
C VAL A 582 12.49 -23.44 2.41
N SER A 583 13.74 -23.87 2.32
CA SER A 583 14.63 -23.43 1.24
C SER A 583 14.16 -24.04 -0.09
N THR A 584 14.51 -23.40 -1.20
CA THR A 584 14.16 -23.92 -2.53
C THR A 584 14.85 -25.27 -2.80
N ASN A 585 16.10 -25.42 -2.34
CA ASN A 585 16.81 -26.70 -2.40
C ASN A 585 16.10 -27.83 -1.63
N THR A 586 15.55 -27.53 -0.45
CA THR A 586 14.77 -28.52 0.34
C THR A 586 13.42 -28.82 -0.31
N PHE A 587 12.74 -27.81 -0.86
CA PHE A 587 11.48 -28.01 -1.57
C PHE A 587 11.63 -28.89 -2.82
N ILE A 588 12.74 -28.74 -3.55
CA ILE A 588 13.02 -29.50 -4.79
C ILE A 588 13.27 -30.99 -4.49
N LYS A 589 13.98 -31.32 -3.40
CA LYS A 589 14.21 -32.70 -2.95
C LYS A 589 12.88 -33.41 -2.71
#